data_AF-A0A3P7MDN4-F1
#
_entry.id   AF-A0A3P7MDN4-F1
#
_cell.length_a   1.000
_cell.length_b   1.000
_cell.length_c   1.000
_cell.angle_alpha   90.00
_cell.angle_beta   90.00
_cell.angle_gamma   90.00
#
_symmetry.space_group_name_H-M   'P 1'
#
loop_
_entity.id
_entity.type
_entity.pdbx_description
1 polymer ?
#
loop_
_entity_poly.entity_id
_entity_poly.type
_entity_poly.pdbx_seq_one_letter_code
_entity_poly.pdbx_strand_id
1 'polypeptide(L)'
;MRKLDSSSRLARLREELRKRNLDAYFLPMEDSHFNEYLAAADKRIAFISGFTGSAGTAVITTDKAALWTDGRYHDQVGTFVICCE
;
A
#
# COMPACT_ATOMS: atom_id res chain seq x y z
N MET A 1 -9.42 16.55 -3.70
CA MET A 1 -9.15 15.15 -3.28
C MET A 1 -8.47 15.18 -1.92
N ARG A 2 -9.08 14.61 -0.87
CA ARG A 2 -8.58 14.72 0.51
C ARG A 2 -7.32 13.86 0.67
N LYS A 3 -6.18 14.48 0.99
CA LYS A 3 -4.93 13.76 1.31
C LYS A 3 -5.17 13.01 2.63
N LEU A 4 -5.18 11.68 2.59
CA LEU A 4 -5.21 10.88 3.80
C LEU A 4 -3.79 10.84 4.37
N ASP A 5 -3.62 11.21 5.64
CA ASP A 5 -2.34 11.09 6.33
C ASP A 5 -2.07 9.62 6.66
N SER A 6 -1.32 8.96 5.78
CA SER A 6 -0.90 7.56 5.88
C SER A 6 0.36 7.35 6.73
N SER A 7 1.05 8.42 7.12
CA SER A 7 2.35 8.34 7.79
C SER A 7 2.27 7.59 9.12
N SER A 8 1.23 7.86 9.92
CA SER A 8 1.01 7.17 11.20
C SER A 8 0.76 5.67 11.05
N ARG A 9 0.08 5.24 9.97
CA ARG A 9 -0.22 3.83 9.70
C ARG A 9 1.04 3.09 9.23
N LEU A 10 1.83 3.72 8.38
CA LEU A 10 3.11 3.19 7.92
C LEU A 10 4.11 3.05 9.08
N ALA A 11 4.17 4.02 9.98
CA ALA A 11 5.05 3.96 11.15
C ALA A 11 4.71 2.75 12.04
N ARG A 12 3.42 2.50 12.31
CA ARG A 12 2.94 1.34 13.07
C ARG A 12 3.26 0.02 12.36
N LEU A 13 3.04 -0.05 11.05
CA LEU A 13 3.39 -1.25 10.28
C LEU A 13 4.89 -1.56 10.35
N ARG A 14 5.74 -0.54 10.21
CA ARG A 14 7.21 -0.69 10.33
C ARG A 14 7.64 -1.15 11.72
N GLU A 15 6.94 -0.72 12.77
CA GLU A 15 7.20 -1.21 14.12
C GLU A 15 6.87 -2.70 14.26
N GLU A 16 5.75 -3.14 13.68
CA GLU A 16 5.37 -4.55 13.66
C GLU A 16 6.35 -5.41 12.85
N LEU A 17 6.89 -4.88 11.74
CA LEU A 17 7.94 -5.57 10.99
C LEU A 17 9.22 -5.76 11.83
N ARG A 18 9.64 -4.71 12.55
CA ARG A 18 10.80 -4.80 13.47
C ARG A 18 10.58 -5.80 14.59
N LYS A 19 9.40 -5.80 15.22
CA LYS A 19 9.06 -6.76 16.29
C LYS A 19 9.12 -8.21 15.82
N ARG A 20 8.81 -8.47 14.55
CA ARG A 20 8.77 -9.81 13.94
C ARG A 20 10.06 -10.17 13.21
N ASN A 21 11.07 -9.30 13.23
CA ASN A 21 12.33 -9.46 12.51
C ASN A 21 12.12 -9.73 11.01
N LEU A 22 11.22 -8.96 10.38
CA LEU A 22 10.91 -9.02 8.96
C LEU A 22 11.52 -7.82 8.22
N ASP A 23 12.21 -8.07 7.11
CA ASP A 23 12.83 -7.01 6.31
C ASP A 23 11.83 -6.27 5.41
N ALA A 24 10.84 -7.00 4.90
CA ALA A 24 9.86 -6.49 3.95
C ALA A 24 8.49 -7.15 4.12
N TYR A 25 7.45 -6.41 3.74
CA TYR A 25 6.09 -6.87 3.63
C TYR A 25 5.61 -6.71 2.20
N PHE A 26 5.23 -7.84 1.59
CA PHE A 26 4.65 -7.90 0.27
C PHE A 26 3.12 -7.86 0.39
N LEU A 27 2.49 -6.88 -0.27
CA LEU A 27 1.05 -6.65 -0.18
C LEU A 27 0.44 -6.58 -1.59
N PRO A 28 -0.13 -7.69 -2.09
CA PRO A 28 -0.90 -7.69 -3.33
C PRO A 28 -2.31 -7.12 -3.13
N MET A 29 -2.91 -6.61 -4.21
CA MET A 29 -4.31 -6.18 -4.24
C MET A 29 -5.21 -7.36 -4.62
N GLU A 30 -5.31 -8.31 -3.70
CA GLU A 30 -6.13 -9.50 -3.86
C GLU A 30 -6.73 -9.91 -2.50
N ASP A 31 -7.84 -10.62 -2.54
CA ASP A 31 -8.36 -11.33 -1.38
C ASP A 31 -7.95 -12.81 -1.45
N SER A 32 -8.37 -13.58 -0.45
CA SER A 32 -8.04 -15.01 -0.37
C SER A 32 -8.67 -15.86 -1.49
N HIS A 33 -9.57 -15.29 -2.29
CA HIS A 33 -10.33 -16.00 -3.33
C HIS A 33 -10.07 -15.45 -4.73
N PHE A 34 -9.13 -14.51 -4.89
CA PHE A 34 -8.83 -13.84 -6.15
C PHE A 34 -10.08 -13.23 -6.81
N ASN A 35 -10.95 -12.62 -6.00
CA ASN A 35 -12.14 -11.95 -6.53
C ASN A 35 -11.77 -10.73 -7.37
N GLU A 36 -12.53 -10.47 -8.42
CA GLU A 36 -12.36 -9.31 -9.30
C GLU A 36 -12.59 -7.98 -8.56
N TYR A 37 -13.54 -7.96 -7.62
CA TYR A 37 -13.86 -6.79 -6.82
C TYR A 37 -13.66 -7.07 -5.33
N LEU A 38 -12.72 -6.35 -4.73
CA LEU A 38 -12.41 -6.51 -3.32
C LEU A 38 -13.45 -5.86 -2.41
N ALA A 39 -13.79 -6.57 -1.34
CA ALA A 39 -14.53 -6.00 -0.22
C ALA A 39 -13.76 -4.85 0.43
N ALA A 40 -14.45 -3.93 1.09
CA ALA A 40 -13.81 -2.78 1.74
C ALA A 40 -12.75 -3.19 2.78
N ALA A 41 -12.94 -4.33 3.45
CA ALA A 41 -12.00 -4.88 4.41
C ALA A 41 -10.67 -5.34 3.78
N ASP A 42 -10.69 -5.81 2.54
CA ASP A 42 -9.52 -6.34 1.85
C ASP A 42 -8.75 -5.30 1.03
N LYS A 43 -9.23 -4.05 0.98
CA LYS A 43 -8.54 -2.92 0.33
C LYS A 43 -7.38 -2.39 1.18
N ARG A 44 -6.43 -3.27 1.51
CA ARG A 44 -5.28 -3.01 2.40
C ARG A 44 -4.32 -1.98 1.81
N ILE A 45 -4.08 -2.02 0.50
CA ILE A 45 -3.25 -1.02 -0.19
C ILE A 45 -3.89 0.36 -0.05
N ALA A 46 -5.21 0.48 -0.22
CA ALA A 46 -5.93 1.74 -0.03
C ALA A 46 -5.86 2.22 1.43
N PHE A 47 -5.93 1.29 2.39
CA PHE A 47 -5.78 1.61 3.81
C PHE A 47 -4.42 2.21 4.14
N ILE A 48 -3.34 1.67 3.56
CA ILE A 48 -1.97 2.11 3.87
C ILE A 48 -1.56 3.32 3.04
N SER A 49 -1.86 3.36 1.73
CA SER A 49 -1.34 4.37 0.81
C SER A 49 -2.36 5.46 0.45
N GLY A 50 -3.65 5.21 0.65
CA GLY A 50 -4.72 6.04 0.08
C GLY A 50 -4.98 5.81 -1.42
N PHE A 51 -4.24 4.89 -2.06
CA PHE A 51 -4.46 4.52 -3.45
C PHE A 51 -5.78 3.75 -3.63
N THR A 52 -6.64 4.23 -4.53
CA THR A 52 -7.97 3.65 -4.78
C THR A 52 -8.12 3.03 -6.16
N GLY A 53 -7.03 2.85 -6.91
CA GLY A 53 -7.07 2.12 -8.18
C GLY A 53 -7.41 0.64 -7.97
N SER A 54 -7.81 -0.05 -9.04
CA SER A 54 -8.23 -1.46 -8.96
C SER A 54 -7.10 -2.46 -9.11
N ALA A 55 -5.91 -2.02 -9.53
CA ALA A 55 -4.76 -2.88 -9.71
C ALA A 55 -3.50 -2.25 -9.09
N GLY A 56 -2.80 -3.02 -8.26
CA GLY A 56 -1.51 -2.62 -7.75
C GLY A 56 -0.91 -3.62 -6.77
N THR A 57 0.37 -3.45 -6.52
CA THR A 57 1.14 -4.27 -5.58
C THR A 57 2.06 -3.35 -4.78
N ALA A 58 1.96 -3.41 -3.46
CA ALA A 58 2.79 -2.62 -2.58
C ALA A 58 3.87 -3.49 -1.92
N VAL A 59 5.08 -2.97 -1.81
CA VAL A 59 6.15 -3.56 -1.02
C VAL A 59 6.60 -2.53 0.00
N ILE A 60 6.60 -2.91 1.27
CA ILE A 60 6.93 -2.02 2.38
C ILE A 60 8.11 -2.61 3.11
N THR A 61 9.22 -1.89 3.12
CA THR A 61 10.41 -2.23 3.91
C THR A 61 10.44 -1.40 5.19
N THR A 62 11.42 -1.67 6.04
CA THR A 62 11.62 -0.92 7.29
C THR A 62 11.91 0.56 7.04
N ASP A 63 12.51 0.90 5.91
CA ASP A 63 12.96 2.25 5.51
C ASP A 63 12.10 2.87 4.40
N LYS A 64 11.66 2.08 3.42
CA LYS A 64 11.02 2.55 2.19
C LYS A 64 9.68 1.86 1.94
N ALA A 65 8.94 2.38 0.99
CA ALA A 65 7.75 1.72 0.47
C ALA A 65 7.62 2.02 -1.02
N ALA A 66 7.21 1.04 -1.78
CA ALA A 66 7.02 1.14 -3.22
C ALA A 66 5.65 0.58 -3.58
N LEU A 67 5.01 1.18 -4.59
CA LEU A 67 3.73 0.76 -5.13
C LEU A 67 3.87 0.63 -6.64
N TRP A 68 3.63 -0.58 -7.16
CA TRP A 68 3.50 -0.85 -8.58
C TRP A 68 2.04 -0.82 -8.97
N THR A 69 1.77 -0.31 -10.16
CA THR A 69 0.44 -0.31 -10.78
C THR A 69 0.61 -0.35 -12.29
N ASP A 70 -0.49 -0.52 -13.02
CA ASP A 70 -0.51 -0.44 -14.47
C ASP A 70 -0.66 1.01 -14.96
N GLY A 71 -0.43 1.24 -16.26
CA GLY A 71 -0.45 2.57 -16.87
C GLY A 71 -1.74 3.37 -16.68
N ARG A 72 -2.89 2.73 -16.47
CA ARG A 72 -4.18 3.41 -16.22
C ARG A 72 -4.15 4.29 -14.97
N TYR A 73 -3.31 3.94 -14.01
CA TYR A 73 -3.25 4.59 -12.70
C TYR A 73 -1.95 5.36 -12.46
N HIS A 74 -1.12 5.56 -13.50
CA HIS A 74 0.15 6.27 -13.40
C HIS A 74 -0.02 7.67 -12.79
N ASP A 75 -0.99 8.44 -13.29
CA ASP A 75 -1.26 9.80 -12.80
C ASP A 75 -1.82 9.82 -11.38
N GLN A 76 -2.54 8.76 -10.99
CA GLN A 76 -3.03 8.60 -9.63
C GLN A 76 -1.87 8.32 -8.67
N VAL A 77 -0.95 7.41 -9.03
CA VAL A 77 0.20 7.03 -8.18
C VAL A 77 1.28 8.10 -8.15
N GLY A 78 1.47 8.88 -9.21
CA GLY A 78 2.44 9.99 -9.26
C GLY A 78 2.25 11.03 -8.15
N THR A 79 1.07 11.07 -7.51
CA THR A 79 0.79 11.89 -6.33
C THR A 79 0.96 11.13 -4.99
N PHE A 80 0.91 9.80 -5.00
CA PHE A 80 0.90 8.93 -3.81
C PHE A 80 2.13 8.02 -3.68
N VAL A 81 3.21 8.28 -4.42
CA VAL A 81 4.47 7.57 -4.18
C VAL A 81 4.86 7.82 -2.72
N ILE A 82 4.89 6.72 -1.95
CA ILE A 82 5.38 6.67 -0.56
C ILE A 82 6.92 6.78 -0.63
N CYS A 83 7.40 7.86 -1.24
CA CYS A 83 8.74 8.35 -1.07
C CYS A 83 8.67 9.26 0.14
N CYS A 84 9.21 8.76 1.26
CA CYS A 84 9.92 9.64 2.15
C CYS A 84 11.02 10.30 1.31
N GLU A 85 10.86 11.58 0.97
CA GLU A 85 12.00 12.47 1.16
C GLU A 85 12.18 12.69 2.67
#